data_AF-A0A0C9TJ42-F1
#
_entry.id   AF-A0A0C9TJ42-F1
#
_cell.length_a   1.000
_cell.length_b   1.000
_cell.length_c   1.000
_cell.angle_alpha   90.00
_cell.angle_beta   90.00
_cell.angle_gamma   90.00
#
_symmetry.space_group_name_H-M   'P 1'
#
loop_
_entity.id
_entity.type
_entity.pdbx_description
1 polymer ?
#
loop_
_entity_poly.entity_id
_entity_poly.type
_entity_poly.pdbx_seq_one_letter_code
_entity_poly.pdbx_strand_id
1 'polypeptide(L)'
;PFWADLPYTDICKVICNDTLHGLHKAFKDHTAQWNINCVTPFEIDNQVRCLPKTPGFRHFSGGISKISQWSGQEAKDLEHIFLPLLAGVQTPSAIRATRAELDLIHHAGWKTLGEDDLKRMKDFNKIFHDNKNAFLQTPGRGGREQDHFNIPKPHARHHYPENIRWLGAPYNYPTEISEHYQIEVAKKAYKATNRKEYVKQMLLWLSRQEKIYLRGMLLRW
;
A
#
# COMPACT_ATOMS: atom_id res chain seq x y z
N PRO A 1 1.26 -27.80 0.42
CA PRO A 1 2.32 -26.84 0.83
C PRO A 1 3.10 -27.45 2.00
N PHE A 2 4.35 -27.05 2.26
CA PHE A 2 5.20 -27.70 3.29
C PHE A 2 4.62 -27.64 4.72
N TRP A 3 3.68 -26.73 4.96
CA TRP A 3 3.03 -26.48 6.25
C TRP A 3 1.69 -27.22 6.43
N ALA A 4 1.20 -27.95 5.41
CA ALA A 4 -0.14 -28.55 5.42
C ALA A 4 -0.32 -29.60 6.53
N ASP A 5 0.75 -30.33 6.86
CA ASP A 5 0.71 -31.43 7.82
C ASP A 5 1.12 -30.99 9.25
N LEU A 6 1.26 -29.69 9.50
CA LEU A 6 1.59 -29.18 10.83
C LEU A 6 0.32 -29.16 11.71
N PRO A 7 0.20 -30.03 12.73
CA PRO A 7 -1.07 -30.30 13.40
C PRO A 7 -1.58 -29.16 14.29
N TYR A 8 -0.71 -28.22 14.65
CA TYR A 8 -1.02 -27.12 15.57
C TYR A 8 -0.76 -25.73 14.96
N THR A 9 -0.49 -25.64 13.66
CA THR A 9 -0.13 -24.38 13.00
C THR A 9 -1.23 -23.94 12.06
N ASP A 10 -1.92 -22.86 12.43
CA ASP A 10 -2.78 -22.13 11.51
C ASP A 10 -1.97 -21.02 10.83
N ILE A 11 -1.52 -21.28 9.60
CA ILE A 11 -0.68 -20.34 8.85
C ILE A 11 -1.38 -18.99 8.62
N CYS A 12 -2.71 -18.96 8.58
CA CYS A 12 -3.50 -17.74 8.39
C CYS A 12 -3.45 -16.82 9.63
N LYS A 13 -3.12 -17.36 10.80
CA LYS A 13 -2.90 -16.60 12.04
C LYS A 13 -1.46 -16.12 12.19
N VAL A 14 -0.54 -16.62 11.36
CA VAL A 14 0.90 -16.30 11.41
C VAL A 14 1.28 -15.33 10.30
N ILE A 15 0.68 -15.47 9.11
CA ILE A 15 0.94 -14.55 8.00
C ILE A 15 0.35 -13.18 8.31
N CYS A 16 1.24 -12.21 8.41
CA CYS A 16 0.91 -10.81 8.55
C CYS A 16 0.35 -10.22 7.25
N ASN A 17 -0.81 -9.59 7.34
CA ASN A 17 -1.34 -8.73 6.27
C ASN A 17 -0.61 -7.38 6.27
N ASP A 18 0.27 -7.20 5.30
CA ASP A 18 1.07 -5.99 5.11
C ASP A 18 0.26 -4.85 4.47
N THR A 19 0.32 -3.65 5.06
CA THR A 19 -0.40 -2.48 4.55
C THR A 19 0.14 -1.96 3.23
N LEU A 20 1.45 -2.05 2.98
CA LEU A 20 2.08 -1.56 1.75
C LEU A 20 1.66 -2.36 0.52
N HIS A 21 1.95 -3.65 0.49
CA HIS A 21 1.64 -4.56 -0.62
C HIS A 21 0.18 -5.02 -0.61
N GLY A 22 -0.47 -4.94 0.53
CA GLY A 22 -1.89 -5.22 0.70
C GLY A 22 -2.73 -4.00 0.31
N LEU A 23 -2.98 -3.10 1.26
CA LEU A 23 -3.98 -2.03 1.09
C LEU A 23 -3.53 -0.91 0.15
N HIS A 24 -2.35 -0.32 0.35
CA HIS A 24 -1.86 0.79 -0.47
C HIS A 24 -1.74 0.39 -1.95
N LYS A 25 -1.15 -0.79 -2.19
CA LYS A 25 -1.04 -1.35 -3.54
C LYS A 25 -2.39 -1.77 -4.13
N ALA A 26 -3.35 -2.26 -3.32
CA ALA A 26 -4.70 -2.56 -3.80
C ALA A 26 -5.41 -1.30 -4.30
N PHE A 27 -5.36 -0.22 -3.51
CA PHE A 27 -5.94 1.06 -3.87
C PHE A 27 -5.37 1.55 -5.20
N LYS A 28 -4.04 1.57 -5.32
CA LYS A 28 -3.37 2.07 -6.53
C LYS A 28 -3.67 1.20 -7.76
N ASP A 29 -3.47 -0.11 -7.66
CA ASP A 29 -3.57 -1.02 -8.81
C ASP A 29 -5.03 -1.22 -9.27
N HIS A 30 -6.01 -0.94 -8.40
CA HIS A 30 -7.41 -1.21 -8.66
C HIS A 30 -8.29 0.02 -8.48
N THR A 31 -8.55 0.47 -7.26
CA THR A 31 -9.57 1.50 -6.98
C THR A 31 -9.26 2.84 -7.63
N ALA A 32 -8.01 3.29 -7.59
CA ALA A 32 -7.58 4.49 -8.29
C ALA A 32 -7.78 4.33 -9.81
N GLN A 33 -7.35 3.20 -10.37
CA GLN A 33 -7.50 2.92 -11.80
C GLN A 33 -8.96 2.84 -12.23
N TRP A 34 -9.84 2.23 -11.42
CA TRP A 34 -11.28 2.16 -11.69
C TRP A 34 -11.91 3.54 -11.75
N ASN A 35 -11.59 4.43 -10.80
CA ASN A 35 -12.08 5.81 -10.82
C ASN A 35 -11.54 6.58 -12.04
N ILE A 36 -10.23 6.48 -12.32
CA ILE A 36 -9.61 7.13 -13.49
C ILE A 36 -10.27 6.68 -14.78
N ASN A 37 -10.54 5.38 -14.89
CA ASN A 37 -11.24 4.78 -16.00
C ASN A 37 -12.67 5.35 -16.11
N CYS A 38 -13.47 5.29 -15.04
CA CYS A 38 -14.87 5.77 -15.03
C CYS A 38 -15.01 7.26 -15.38
N VAL A 39 -14.04 8.11 -15.01
CA VAL A 39 -14.03 9.54 -15.38
C VAL A 39 -13.38 9.73 -16.75
N THR A 40 -12.05 9.75 -16.77
CA THR A 40 -11.06 9.72 -17.87
C THR A 40 -9.73 10.18 -17.28
N PRO A 41 -8.58 9.72 -17.81
CA PRO A 41 -7.26 10.25 -17.39
C PRO A 41 -7.12 11.76 -17.58
N PHE A 42 -7.69 12.31 -18.66
CA PHE A 42 -7.63 13.74 -18.96
C PHE A 42 -8.29 14.60 -17.88
N GLU A 43 -9.51 14.24 -17.47
CA GLU A 43 -10.25 15.01 -16.48
C GLU A 43 -9.60 14.91 -15.09
N ILE A 44 -9.14 13.72 -14.70
CA ILE A 44 -8.40 13.54 -13.44
C ILE A 44 -7.13 14.39 -13.42
N ASP A 45 -6.35 14.38 -14.51
CA ASP A 45 -5.14 15.21 -14.60
C ASP A 45 -5.45 16.71 -14.50
N ASN A 46 -6.59 17.17 -15.04
CA ASN A 46 -7.02 18.56 -14.89
C ASN A 46 -7.34 18.90 -13.43
N GLN A 47 -8.12 18.06 -12.74
CA GLN A 47 -8.44 18.24 -11.31
C GLN A 47 -7.17 18.28 -10.45
N VAL A 48 -6.22 17.37 -10.72
CA VAL A 48 -4.93 17.31 -10.02
C VAL A 48 -4.13 18.61 -10.17
N ARG A 49 -4.10 19.18 -11.39
CA ARG A 49 -3.39 20.45 -11.66
C ARG A 49 -4.04 21.65 -10.96
N CYS A 50 -5.34 21.60 -10.72
CA CYS A 50 -6.08 22.64 -10.01
C CYS A 50 -5.88 22.60 -8.50
N LEU A 51 -5.36 21.51 -7.93
CA LEU A 51 -5.12 21.42 -6.49
C LEU A 51 -4.02 22.41 -6.04
N PRO A 52 -4.23 23.14 -4.93
CA PRO A 52 -3.22 24.01 -4.39
C PRO A 52 -1.99 23.21 -3.94
N LYS A 53 -0.81 23.83 -4.06
CA LYS A 53 0.41 23.26 -3.50
C LYS A 53 0.28 23.19 -1.98
N THR A 54 0.40 21.98 -1.43
CA THR A 54 0.34 21.76 0.01
C THR A 54 1.74 21.41 0.52
N PRO A 55 2.28 22.14 1.51
CA PRO A 55 3.58 21.81 2.10
C PRO A 55 3.61 20.36 2.61
N GLY A 56 4.70 19.65 2.32
CA GLY A 56 4.88 18.26 2.77
C GLY A 56 4.26 17.19 1.85
N PHE A 57 3.50 17.58 0.83
CA PHE A 57 2.94 16.64 -0.16
C PHE A 57 3.46 16.93 -1.56
N ARG A 58 3.61 15.88 -2.37
CA ARG A 58 3.93 16.06 -3.78
C ARG A 58 2.79 16.73 -4.52
N HIS A 59 3.15 17.78 -5.26
CA HIS A 59 2.26 18.37 -6.25
C HIS A 59 2.51 17.74 -7.63
N PHE A 60 1.46 17.15 -8.21
CA PHE A 60 1.51 16.44 -9.49
C PHE A 60 1.21 17.39 -10.66
N SER A 61 2.08 18.38 -10.91
CA SER A 61 1.87 19.40 -11.95
C SER A 61 1.70 18.83 -13.37
N GLY A 62 2.31 17.67 -13.65
CA GLY A 62 2.16 16.97 -14.92
C GLY A 62 0.84 16.18 -15.08
N GLY A 63 0.06 16.04 -14.01
CA GLY A 63 -0.96 15.02 -13.86
C GLY A 63 -0.39 13.71 -13.31
N ILE A 64 -1.25 12.71 -13.13
CA ILE A 64 -0.91 11.38 -12.61
C ILE A 64 -0.91 10.30 -13.71
N SER A 65 -1.59 10.56 -14.84
CA SER A 65 -1.74 9.58 -15.93
C SER A 65 -0.43 9.13 -16.56
N LYS A 66 0.60 9.98 -16.55
CA LYS A 66 1.92 9.71 -17.17
C LYS A 66 2.88 8.95 -16.26
N ILE A 67 2.51 8.72 -15.01
CA ILE A 67 3.39 8.10 -14.01
C ILE A 67 3.29 6.58 -14.17
N SER A 68 4.28 5.99 -14.85
CA SER A 68 4.37 4.53 -15.04
C SER A 68 4.99 3.84 -13.83
N GLN A 69 5.94 4.49 -13.16
CA GLN A 69 6.59 3.99 -11.95
C GLN A 69 6.34 4.93 -10.79
N TRP A 70 5.77 4.38 -9.73
CA TRP A 70 5.44 5.11 -8.51
C TRP A 70 6.38 4.69 -7.39
N SER A 71 6.95 5.66 -6.70
CA SER A 71 7.53 5.50 -5.38
C SER A 71 6.43 5.30 -4.33
N GLY A 72 6.78 4.70 -3.18
CA GLY A 72 5.85 4.54 -2.07
C GLY A 72 5.32 5.89 -1.55
N GLN A 73 6.15 6.93 -1.53
CA GLN A 73 5.72 8.27 -1.12
C GLN A 73 4.74 8.89 -2.11
N GLU A 74 4.98 8.79 -3.42
CA GLU A 74 4.03 9.29 -4.43
C GLU A 74 2.67 8.59 -4.32
N ALA A 75 2.66 7.28 -4.05
CA ALA A 75 1.42 6.53 -3.86
C ALA A 75 0.65 7.01 -2.61
N LYS A 76 1.34 7.19 -1.48
CA LYS A 76 0.74 7.74 -0.27
C LYS A 76 0.23 9.16 -0.49
N ASP A 77 0.99 10.04 -1.14
CA ASP A 77 0.55 11.40 -1.44
C ASP A 77 -0.70 11.43 -2.31
N LEU A 78 -0.80 10.51 -3.29
CA LEU A 78 -2.00 10.35 -4.10
C LEU A 78 -3.23 9.99 -3.26
N GLU A 79 -3.11 9.02 -2.34
CA GLU A 79 -4.20 8.61 -1.45
C GLU A 79 -4.80 9.78 -0.65
N HIS A 80 -3.97 10.71 -0.19
CA HIS A 80 -4.42 11.87 0.59
C HIS A 80 -5.25 12.86 -0.23
N ILE A 81 -4.94 12.99 -1.52
CA ILE A 81 -5.61 13.97 -2.40
C ILE A 81 -6.71 13.35 -3.26
N PHE A 82 -6.85 12.02 -3.27
CA PHE A 82 -7.65 11.34 -4.28
C PHE A 82 -9.15 11.62 -4.18
N LEU A 83 -9.72 11.66 -2.98
CA LEU A 83 -11.15 11.94 -2.80
C LEU A 83 -11.57 13.30 -3.36
N PRO A 84 -10.87 14.41 -3.07
CA PRO A 84 -11.10 15.69 -3.71
C PRO A 84 -11.15 15.64 -5.25
N LEU A 85 -10.29 14.83 -5.89
CA LEU A 85 -10.24 14.72 -7.36
C LEU A 85 -11.53 14.15 -7.97
N LEU A 86 -12.31 13.42 -7.19
CA LEU A 86 -13.54 12.76 -7.65
C LEU A 86 -14.77 13.66 -7.50
N ALA A 87 -14.65 14.78 -6.79
CA ALA A 87 -15.76 15.68 -6.52
C ALA A 87 -16.30 16.28 -7.83
N GLY A 88 -17.61 16.16 -8.06
CA GLY A 88 -18.29 16.70 -9.25
C GLY A 88 -18.10 15.89 -10.53
N VAL A 89 -17.18 14.91 -10.57
CA VAL A 89 -16.88 14.11 -11.76
C VAL A 89 -17.17 12.61 -11.61
N GLN A 90 -17.40 12.13 -10.38
CA GLN A 90 -17.78 10.74 -10.09
C GLN A 90 -19.16 10.57 -9.49
N THR A 91 -19.69 9.35 -9.61
CA THR A 91 -20.96 8.98 -9.00
C THR A 91 -20.84 8.97 -7.47
N PRO A 92 -21.90 9.32 -6.73
CA PRO A 92 -21.88 9.26 -5.26
C PRO A 92 -21.49 7.89 -4.71
N SER A 93 -21.91 6.80 -5.38
CA SER A 93 -21.55 5.44 -4.96
C SER A 93 -20.05 5.15 -5.17
N ALA A 94 -19.46 5.53 -6.31
CA ALA A 94 -18.01 5.37 -6.52
C ALA A 94 -17.19 6.16 -5.49
N ILE A 95 -17.64 7.38 -5.15
CA ILE A 95 -17.02 8.21 -4.11
C ILE A 95 -17.13 7.52 -2.74
N ARG A 96 -18.31 6.99 -2.38
CA ARG A 96 -18.51 6.26 -1.10
C ARG A 96 -17.62 5.02 -1.00
N ALA A 97 -17.52 4.23 -2.08
CA ALA A 97 -16.65 3.06 -2.10
C ALA A 97 -15.18 3.47 -1.93
N THR A 98 -14.71 4.44 -2.71
CA THR A 98 -13.34 4.96 -2.64
C THR A 98 -13.01 5.50 -1.25
N ARG A 99 -13.93 6.25 -0.66
CA ARG A 99 -13.77 6.78 0.70
C ARG A 99 -13.63 5.67 1.72
N ALA A 100 -14.50 4.67 1.67
CA ALA A 100 -14.44 3.56 2.61
C ALA A 100 -13.13 2.75 2.52
N GLU A 101 -12.53 2.64 1.33
CA GLU A 101 -11.20 2.04 1.19
C GLU A 101 -10.08 2.92 1.76
N LEU A 102 -10.11 4.22 1.48
CA LEU A 102 -9.14 5.15 2.04
C LEU A 102 -9.25 5.24 3.56
N ASP A 103 -10.47 5.26 4.11
CA ASP A 103 -10.72 5.23 5.55
C ASP A 103 -10.14 3.94 6.15
N LEU A 104 -10.32 2.78 5.52
CA LEU A 104 -9.70 1.53 5.95
C LEU A 104 -8.16 1.59 5.94
N ILE A 105 -7.56 2.11 4.87
CA ILE A 105 -6.10 2.27 4.71
C ILE A 105 -5.54 3.14 5.85
N HIS A 106 -6.14 4.32 6.05
CA HIS A 106 -5.69 5.25 7.08
C HIS A 106 -5.85 4.65 8.48
N HIS A 107 -6.95 3.93 8.72
CA HIS A 107 -7.21 3.30 10.01
C HIS A 107 -6.24 2.14 10.30
N ALA A 108 -5.89 1.33 9.29
CA ALA A 108 -4.91 0.27 9.42
C ALA A 108 -3.49 0.78 9.71
N GLY A 109 -3.20 2.06 9.41
CA GLY A 109 -1.92 2.70 9.68
C GLY A 109 -1.72 3.15 11.13
N TRP A 110 -2.72 3.00 12.01
CA TRP A 110 -2.60 3.43 13.41
C TRP A 110 -1.68 2.51 14.21
N LYS A 111 -0.95 3.09 15.17
CA LYS A 111 -0.01 2.36 16.03
C LYS A 111 -0.70 1.46 17.06
N THR A 112 -1.95 1.74 17.37
CA THR A 112 -2.75 1.01 18.35
C THR A 112 -4.17 0.96 17.84
N LEU A 113 -4.78 -0.23 17.93
CA LEU A 113 -6.13 -0.51 17.44
C LEU A 113 -6.84 -1.35 18.49
N GLY A 114 -8.01 -0.91 18.92
CA GLY A 114 -8.90 -1.62 19.84
C GLY A 114 -10.09 -2.25 19.13
N GLU A 115 -10.95 -2.96 19.87
CA GLU A 115 -12.10 -3.67 19.28
C GLU A 115 -13.08 -2.76 18.53
N ASP A 116 -13.29 -1.52 19.01
CA ASP A 116 -14.13 -0.53 18.32
C ASP A 116 -13.55 -0.15 16.95
N ASP A 117 -12.23 -0.06 16.85
CA ASP A 117 -11.53 0.21 15.61
C ASP A 117 -11.68 -0.95 14.62
N LEU A 118 -11.56 -2.19 15.11
CA LEU A 118 -11.77 -3.39 14.31
C LEU A 118 -13.21 -3.48 13.80
N LYS A 119 -14.18 -3.05 14.61
CA LYS A 119 -15.59 -2.93 14.18
C LYS A 119 -15.73 -1.88 13.08
N ARG A 120 -15.09 -0.71 13.21
CA ARG A 120 -15.08 0.32 12.15
C ARG A 120 -14.47 -0.19 10.85
N MET A 121 -13.39 -0.98 10.91
CA MET A 121 -12.80 -1.60 9.72
C MET A 121 -13.79 -2.52 8.99
N LYS A 122 -14.60 -3.28 9.73
CA LYS A 122 -15.68 -4.10 9.14
C LYS A 122 -16.78 -3.23 8.53
N ASP A 123 -17.14 -2.13 9.19
CA ASP A 123 -18.12 -1.17 8.66
C ASP A 123 -17.63 -0.52 7.35
N PHE A 124 -16.35 -0.15 7.26
CA PHE A 124 -15.75 0.33 6.00
C PHE A 124 -15.79 -0.72 4.90
N ASN A 125 -15.48 -1.98 5.21
CA ASN A 125 -15.60 -3.06 4.22
C ASN A 125 -17.04 -3.21 3.74
N LYS A 126 -18.02 -3.11 4.64
CA LYS A 126 -19.44 -3.13 4.27
C LYS A 126 -19.80 -1.98 3.33
N ILE A 127 -19.43 -0.74 3.68
CA ILE A 127 -19.70 0.44 2.84
C ILE A 127 -19.05 0.27 1.45
N PHE A 128 -17.82 -0.22 1.40
CA PHE A 128 -17.15 -0.51 0.14
C PHE A 128 -17.95 -1.53 -0.69
N HIS A 129 -18.37 -2.65 -0.09
CA HIS A 129 -19.10 -3.69 -0.81
C HIS A 129 -20.49 -3.28 -1.27
N ASP A 130 -21.19 -2.47 -0.48
CA ASP A 130 -22.51 -1.92 -0.85
C ASP A 130 -22.42 -0.96 -2.06
N ASN A 131 -21.24 -0.37 -2.31
CA ASN A 131 -21.08 0.69 -3.32
C ASN A 131 -20.14 0.31 -4.50
N LYS A 132 -19.28 -0.70 -4.37
CA LYS A 132 -18.23 -1.03 -5.38
C LYS A 132 -18.77 -1.31 -6.77
N ASN A 133 -20.01 -1.78 -6.90
CA ASN A 133 -20.64 -2.04 -8.20
C ASN A 133 -20.73 -0.79 -9.08
N ALA A 134 -20.61 0.41 -8.50
CA ALA A 134 -20.47 1.66 -9.25
C ALA A 134 -19.30 1.64 -10.25
N PHE A 135 -18.22 0.90 -9.95
CA PHE A 135 -17.07 0.77 -10.84
C PHE A 135 -17.31 -0.12 -12.07
N LEU A 136 -18.42 -0.89 -12.10
CA LEU A 136 -18.82 -1.74 -13.23
C LEU A 136 -19.70 -0.98 -14.25
N GLN A 137 -20.23 0.19 -13.90
CA GLN A 137 -21.36 0.79 -14.63
C GLN A 137 -20.98 1.67 -15.83
N THR A 138 -19.74 1.65 -16.32
CA THR A 138 -19.34 2.51 -17.46
C THR A 138 -18.94 1.67 -18.68
N PRO A 139 -19.86 1.44 -19.64
CA PRO A 139 -19.52 0.82 -20.93
C PRO A 139 -18.39 1.59 -21.62
N GLY A 140 -17.30 0.90 -21.96
CA GLY A 140 -16.15 1.46 -22.68
C GLY A 140 -15.18 2.31 -21.85
N ARG A 141 -15.48 2.60 -20.58
CA ARG A 141 -14.60 3.40 -19.72
C ARG A 141 -14.48 2.91 -18.28
N GLY A 142 -15.32 2.05 -17.72
CA GLY A 142 -15.26 1.60 -16.33
C GLY A 142 -14.80 0.15 -16.22
N GLY A 143 -13.97 -0.18 -15.22
CA GLY A 143 -13.63 -1.56 -14.82
C GLY A 143 -13.33 -2.56 -15.94
N ARG A 144 -12.79 -2.12 -17.09
CA ARG A 144 -12.86 -2.80 -18.40
C ARG A 144 -12.34 -4.25 -18.45
N GLU A 145 -11.70 -4.72 -17.39
CA GLU A 145 -11.09 -6.05 -17.34
C GLU A 145 -11.89 -7.08 -16.54
N GLN A 146 -12.91 -6.70 -15.74
CA GLN A 146 -13.56 -7.67 -14.85
C GLN A 146 -15.06 -7.41 -14.63
N ASP A 147 -15.87 -8.42 -14.95
CA ASP A 147 -17.31 -8.49 -14.61
C ASP A 147 -17.56 -8.72 -13.10
N HIS A 148 -16.49 -8.85 -12.33
CA HIS A 148 -16.52 -9.21 -10.92
C HIS A 148 -15.37 -8.57 -10.13
N PHE A 149 -15.45 -8.63 -8.81
CA PHE A 149 -14.39 -8.15 -7.90
C PHE A 149 -13.60 -9.29 -7.25
N ASN A 150 -13.43 -10.43 -7.93
CA ASN A 150 -12.69 -11.60 -7.43
C ASN A 150 -11.18 -11.37 -7.50
N ILE A 151 -10.72 -10.35 -6.79
CA ILE A 151 -9.32 -9.94 -6.77
C ILE A 151 -8.77 -10.23 -5.37
N PRO A 152 -7.67 -11.01 -5.25
CA PRO A 152 -7.13 -11.40 -3.95
C PRO A 152 -6.85 -10.23 -3.00
N LYS A 153 -6.36 -9.10 -3.52
CA LYS A 153 -6.02 -7.91 -2.72
C LYS A 153 -7.25 -7.23 -2.09
N PRO A 154 -8.27 -6.79 -2.86
CA PRO A 154 -9.57 -6.37 -2.31
C PRO A 154 -10.28 -7.42 -1.46
N HIS A 155 -10.01 -8.72 -1.64
CA HIS A 155 -10.53 -9.74 -0.73
C HIS A 155 -9.77 -9.75 0.61
N ALA A 156 -8.44 -9.63 0.58
CA ALA A 156 -7.58 -9.69 1.76
C ALA A 156 -7.93 -8.65 2.84
N ARG A 157 -8.53 -7.51 2.45
CA ARG A 157 -9.02 -6.46 3.36
C ARG A 157 -9.98 -6.96 4.45
N HIS A 158 -10.69 -8.06 4.20
CA HIS A 158 -11.62 -8.66 5.17
C HIS A 158 -10.91 -9.31 6.35
N HIS A 159 -9.66 -9.73 6.15
CA HIS A 159 -8.89 -10.48 7.13
C HIS A 159 -8.08 -9.57 8.05
N TYR A 160 -8.00 -8.26 7.76
CA TYR A 160 -7.26 -7.30 8.59
C TYR A 160 -7.75 -7.27 10.04
N PRO A 161 -9.06 -7.15 10.34
CA PRO A 161 -9.53 -7.13 11.72
C PRO A 161 -9.09 -8.35 12.52
N GLU A 162 -9.26 -9.55 11.97
CA GLU A 162 -8.82 -10.79 12.60
C GLU A 162 -7.29 -10.86 12.74
N ASN A 163 -6.52 -10.48 11.70
CA ASN A 163 -5.06 -10.43 11.77
C ASN A 163 -4.58 -9.51 12.90
N ILE A 164 -5.21 -8.34 13.07
CA ILE A 164 -4.85 -7.37 14.10
C ILE A 164 -5.10 -7.92 15.49
N ARG A 165 -6.16 -8.71 15.71
CA ARG A 165 -6.40 -9.37 17.01
C ARG A 165 -5.29 -10.36 17.36
N TRP A 166 -4.78 -11.09 16.37
CA TRP A 166 -3.77 -12.13 16.60
C TRP A 166 -2.35 -11.58 16.69
N LEU A 167 -2.02 -10.57 15.88
CA LEU A 167 -0.64 -10.13 15.64
C LEU A 167 -0.37 -8.69 16.09
N GLY A 168 -1.42 -7.97 16.53
CA GLY A 168 -1.34 -6.55 16.84
C GLY A 168 -1.44 -5.65 15.61
N ALA A 169 -1.22 -4.34 15.81
CA ALA A 169 -1.39 -3.37 14.74
C ALA A 169 -0.40 -3.59 13.57
N PRO A 170 -0.81 -3.39 12.30
CA PRO A 170 0.03 -3.63 11.14
C PRO A 170 1.31 -2.78 11.09
N TYR A 171 1.28 -1.65 11.79
CA TYR A 171 2.44 -0.78 12.01
C TYR A 171 3.67 -1.51 12.58
N ASN A 172 3.49 -2.63 13.28
CA ASN A 172 4.58 -3.37 13.94
C ASN A 172 5.31 -4.37 13.04
N TYR A 173 4.76 -4.70 11.87
CA TYR A 173 5.33 -5.70 10.95
C TYR A 173 5.27 -5.32 9.46
N PRO A 174 5.39 -4.03 9.06
CA PRO A 174 5.29 -3.66 7.66
C PRO A 174 6.48 -4.22 6.86
N THR A 175 6.24 -4.59 5.61
CA THR A 175 7.31 -5.05 4.72
C THR A 175 8.33 -3.96 4.44
N GLU A 176 7.98 -2.68 4.65
CA GLU A 176 8.90 -1.53 4.55
C GLU A 176 10.20 -1.75 5.36
N ILE A 177 10.12 -2.40 6.53
CA ILE A 177 11.30 -2.71 7.35
C ILE A 177 12.22 -3.68 6.59
N SER A 178 11.64 -4.74 6.03
CA SER A 178 12.38 -5.75 5.27
C SER A 178 12.94 -5.20 3.95
N GLU A 179 12.19 -4.32 3.26
CA GLU A 179 12.65 -3.64 2.05
C GLU A 179 13.81 -2.70 2.34
N HIS A 180 13.72 -1.91 3.41
CA HIS A 180 14.79 -1.05 3.86
C HIS A 180 16.03 -1.87 4.20
N TYR A 181 15.87 -2.99 4.92
CA TYR A 181 16.96 -3.90 5.22
C TYR A 181 17.59 -4.47 3.94
N GLN A 182 16.80 -4.87 2.94
CA GLN A 182 17.33 -5.33 1.65
C GLN A 182 18.12 -4.22 0.92
N ILE A 183 17.68 -2.96 1.00
CA ILE A 183 18.44 -1.83 0.45
C ILE A 183 19.80 -1.71 1.13
N GLU A 184 19.81 -1.66 2.45
CA GLU A 184 21.03 -1.47 3.26
C GLU A 184 22.01 -2.63 3.14
N VAL A 185 21.50 -3.86 3.19
CA VAL A 185 22.34 -5.06 3.36
C VAL A 185 22.65 -5.75 2.04
N ALA A 186 21.73 -5.72 1.06
CA ALA A 186 21.95 -6.36 -0.23
C ALA A 186 22.33 -5.35 -1.31
N LYS A 187 21.51 -4.31 -1.55
CA LYS A 187 21.72 -3.40 -2.70
C LYS A 187 22.98 -2.55 -2.54
N LYS A 188 23.21 -1.94 -1.37
CA LYS A 188 24.45 -1.16 -1.12
C LYS A 188 25.69 -2.06 -1.15
N ALA A 189 25.63 -3.23 -0.52
CA ALA A 189 26.72 -4.19 -0.55
C ALA A 189 27.05 -4.63 -1.99
N TYR A 190 26.05 -5.00 -2.78
CA TYR A 190 26.22 -5.38 -4.18
C TYR A 190 26.83 -4.25 -5.02
N LYS A 191 26.34 -3.01 -4.83
CA LYS A 191 26.86 -1.81 -5.51
C LYS A 191 28.34 -1.55 -5.18
N ALA A 192 28.80 -1.93 -3.99
CA ALA A 192 30.18 -1.80 -3.56
C ALA A 192 31.12 -2.90 -4.08
N THR A 193 30.60 -3.91 -4.79
CA THR A 193 31.41 -4.99 -5.38
C THR A 193 31.85 -4.68 -6.81
N ASN A 194 32.81 -5.44 -7.31
CA ASN A 194 33.16 -5.47 -8.74
C ASN A 194 32.21 -6.35 -9.59
N ARG A 195 31.13 -6.88 -9.00
CA ARG A 195 30.11 -7.76 -9.61
C ARG A 195 30.61 -9.13 -10.09
N LYS A 196 31.85 -9.54 -9.80
CA LYS A 196 32.38 -10.89 -10.04
C LYS A 196 32.50 -11.64 -8.73
N GLU A 197 31.99 -12.86 -8.60
CA GLU A 197 32.01 -13.61 -7.32
C GLU A 197 31.53 -12.74 -6.13
N TYR A 198 30.47 -11.98 -6.36
CA TYR A 198 30.08 -10.83 -5.55
C TYR A 198 29.64 -11.20 -4.13
N VAL A 199 29.20 -12.44 -3.89
CA VAL A 199 28.72 -12.89 -2.57
C VAL A 199 29.80 -12.72 -1.50
N LYS A 200 31.03 -13.17 -1.77
CA LYS A 200 32.16 -13.02 -0.83
C LYS A 200 32.48 -11.55 -0.55
N GLN A 201 32.38 -10.71 -1.57
CA GLN A 201 32.63 -9.27 -1.44
C GLN A 201 31.53 -8.57 -0.65
N MET A 202 30.27 -8.94 -0.85
CA MET A 202 29.14 -8.43 -0.08
C MET A 202 29.27 -8.79 1.40
N LEU A 203 29.61 -10.06 1.72
CA LEU A 203 29.86 -10.50 3.09
C LEU A 203 30.99 -9.70 3.75
N LEU A 204 32.12 -9.52 3.04
CA LEU A 204 33.23 -8.71 3.55
C LEU A 204 32.85 -7.25 3.76
N TRP A 205 32.06 -6.67 2.85
CA TRP A 205 31.57 -5.30 2.99
C TRP A 205 30.68 -5.15 4.23
N LEU A 206 29.76 -6.09 4.46
CA LEU A 206 28.89 -6.10 5.64
C LEU A 206 29.68 -6.20 6.94
N SER A 207 30.64 -7.13 7.02
CA SER A 207 31.51 -7.26 8.20
C SER A 207 32.31 -5.98 8.48
N ARG A 208 32.68 -5.22 7.44
CA ARG A 208 33.37 -3.93 7.62
C ARG A 208 32.42 -2.85 8.13
N GLN A 209 31.20 -2.76 7.59
CA GLN A 209 30.19 -1.79 8.06
C GLN A 209 29.86 -2.03 9.54
N GLU A 210 29.66 -3.28 9.94
CA GLU A 210 29.38 -3.65 11.32
C GLU A 210 30.53 -3.23 12.26
N LYS A 211 31.79 -3.53 11.90
CA LYS A 211 32.96 -3.13 12.70
C LYS A 211 33.09 -1.61 12.86
N ILE A 212 32.83 -0.86 11.79
CA ILE A 212 32.86 0.61 11.82
C ILE A 212 31.74 1.14 12.72
N TYR A 213 30.53 0.60 12.59
CA TYR A 213 29.39 0.98 13.41
C TYR A 213 29.67 0.74 14.91
N LEU A 214 30.11 -0.47 15.28
CA LEU A 214 30.45 -0.83 16.67
C LEU A 214 31.57 0.04 17.22
N ARG A 215 32.62 0.31 16.44
CA ARG A 215 33.69 1.23 16.86
C ARG A 215 33.17 2.64 17.06
N GLY A 216 32.27 3.12 16.20
CA GLY A 216 31.64 4.42 16.30
C GLY A 216 30.69 4.57 17.50
N MET A 217 30.08 3.47 17.96
CA MET A 217 29.33 3.44 19.22
C MET A 217 30.27 3.52 20.42
N LEU A 218 31.34 2.73 20.43
CA LEU A 218 32.34 2.75 21.51
C LEU A 218 32.97 4.14 21.70
N LEU A 219 33.26 4.85 20.61
CA LEU A 219 33.86 6.19 20.68
C LEU A 219 32.88 7.28 21.16
N ARG A 220 31.57 7.02 21.19
CA ARG A 220 30.53 7.95 21.65
C ARG A 220 30.08 7.69 23.09
N TRP A 221 30.52 6.58 23.67
CA TRP A 221 30.31 6.23 25.06
C TRP A 221 31.42 6.84 25.91
#